data_AF-A0A0B7A1T0-F1
#
_entry.id   AF-A0A0B7A1T0-F1
#
_cell.length_a   1.000
_cell.length_b   1.000
_cell.length_c   1.000
_cell.angle_alpha   90.00
_cell.angle_beta   90.00
_cell.angle_gamma   90.00
#
_symmetry.space_group_name_H-M   'P 1'
#
loop_
_entity.id
_entity.type
_entity.pdbx_description
1 polymer ?
#
loop_
_entity_poly.entity_id
_entity_poly.type
_entity_poly.pdbx_seq_one_letter_code
_entity_poly.pdbx_strand_id
1 'polypeptide(L)'
;MVTPFHSAVYPIYGVLYDEWNDRGVLSTSTCCYPNPLPTWNRRGFIYRGTMVLPRQYCDLYTTTLTFDNFNGGKSALDDSIYGNKIFKMFLYTPVIIVMTHMSNYGHDKLAEYTFENEIKFVTKWTNLNIAAPHPLEIARRYFELYPKEVNPIWTNPCKIDERGNVGPQNVSCLKFPKLIIVGPHKTGSTALQEFLQVHPMLVSTIYDPIYSEEVQFFCSHNYHYGLDWYQK
;
A
#
# COMPACT_ATOMS: atom_id res chain seq x y z
N MET A 1 3.61 -14.38 1.18
CA MET A 1 4.66 -14.28 0.15
C MET A 1 5.25 -12.87 0.16
N VAL A 2 6.48 -12.66 -0.31
CA VAL A 2 7.07 -11.33 -0.51
C VAL A 2 7.58 -11.25 -1.95
N THR A 3 7.09 -10.33 -2.76
CA THR A 3 7.56 -10.19 -4.15
C THR A 3 8.92 -9.51 -4.22
N PRO A 4 9.76 -9.87 -5.20
CA PRO A 4 10.91 -9.07 -5.57
C PRO A 4 10.50 -7.61 -5.77
N PHE A 5 11.24 -6.68 -5.15
CA PHE A 5 11.00 -5.23 -5.23
C PHE A 5 9.60 -4.74 -4.80
N HIS A 6 8.78 -5.58 -4.16
CA HIS A 6 7.36 -5.28 -3.88
C HIS A 6 6.52 -5.02 -5.13
N SER A 7 7.05 -5.37 -6.31
CA SER A 7 6.39 -5.14 -7.58
C SER A 7 5.06 -5.87 -7.64
N ALA A 8 4.10 -5.28 -8.35
CA ALA A 8 2.77 -5.83 -8.61
C ALA A 8 1.86 -6.08 -7.38
N VAL A 9 2.38 -5.90 -6.15
CA VAL A 9 1.53 -5.83 -4.93
C VAL A 9 0.78 -4.50 -4.92
N TYR A 10 1.53 -3.41 -5.13
CA TYR A 10 0.97 -2.09 -5.38
C TYR A 10 1.92 -1.24 -6.26
N PRO A 11 1.47 -0.64 -7.37
CA PRO A 11 0.15 -0.77 -7.97
C PRO A 11 -0.25 -2.23 -8.22
N ILE A 12 -1.54 -2.53 -8.01
CA ILE A 12 -2.03 -3.92 -8.08
C ILE A 12 -1.99 -4.40 -9.53
N TYR A 13 -1.43 -5.58 -9.74
CA TYR A 13 -1.55 -6.33 -10.99
C TYR A 13 -2.42 -7.56 -10.76
N GLY A 14 -3.67 -7.52 -11.22
CA GLY A 14 -4.69 -8.51 -10.85
C GLY A 14 -4.28 -9.97 -11.13
N VAL A 15 -3.64 -10.22 -12.27
CA VAL A 15 -3.19 -11.56 -12.68
C VAL A 15 -2.26 -12.19 -11.63
N LEU A 16 -1.39 -11.41 -10.98
CA LEU A 16 -0.53 -11.92 -9.91
C LEU A 16 -1.35 -12.44 -8.72
N TYR A 17 -2.44 -11.75 -8.38
CA TYR A 17 -3.31 -12.16 -7.27
C TYR A 17 -4.14 -13.39 -7.61
N ASP A 18 -4.54 -13.58 -8.87
CA ASP A 18 -5.20 -14.81 -9.31
C ASP A 18 -4.27 -16.02 -9.13
N GLU A 19 -3.03 -15.92 -9.64
CA GLU A 19 -2.01 -16.96 -9.51
C GLU A 19 -1.67 -17.26 -8.03
N TRP A 20 -1.75 -16.25 -7.16
CA TRP A 20 -1.54 -16.39 -5.73
C TRP A 20 -2.66 -17.13 -5.03
N ASN A 21 -3.91 -16.82 -5.38
CA ASN A 21 -5.06 -17.53 -4.84
C ASN A 21 -5.02 -19.01 -5.20
N ASP A 22 -4.70 -19.33 -6.45
CA ASP A 22 -4.58 -20.72 -6.92
C ASP A 22 -3.47 -21.50 -6.19
N ARG A 23 -2.46 -20.80 -5.64
CA ARG A 23 -1.35 -21.37 -4.87
C ARG A 23 -1.54 -21.25 -3.35
N GLY A 24 -2.69 -20.77 -2.88
CA GLY A 24 -2.99 -20.64 -1.46
C GLY A 24 -2.20 -19.53 -0.74
N VAL A 25 -1.77 -18.49 -1.44
CA VAL A 25 -1.13 -17.32 -0.83
C VAL A 25 -2.21 -16.44 -0.20
N LEU A 26 -2.29 -16.47 1.13
CA LEU A 26 -3.31 -15.72 1.89
C LEU A 26 -2.85 -14.35 2.36
N SER A 27 -1.54 -14.11 2.45
CA SER A 27 -1.00 -12.83 2.91
C SER A 27 0.31 -12.44 2.24
N THR A 28 0.50 -11.13 2.12
CA THR A 28 1.70 -10.45 1.62
C THR A 28 1.84 -9.09 2.31
N SER A 29 2.84 -8.32 1.95
CA SER A 29 3.04 -6.97 2.49
C SER A 29 3.76 -6.07 1.50
N THR A 30 3.49 -4.77 1.60
CA THR A 30 4.10 -3.76 0.73
C THR A 30 4.45 -2.50 1.50
N CYS A 31 5.47 -1.79 1.04
CA CYS A 31 5.80 -0.46 1.54
C CYS A 31 5.27 0.66 0.63
N CYS A 32 4.61 0.30 -0.48
CA CYS A 32 4.20 1.22 -1.54
C CYS A 32 2.74 1.67 -1.40
N TYR A 33 2.02 1.27 -0.34
CA TYR A 33 0.56 1.34 -0.32
C TYR A 33 -0.08 1.73 1.01
N PRO A 34 -1.01 2.70 0.95
CA PRO A 34 -0.64 4.04 0.51
C PRO A 34 0.64 4.46 1.25
N ASN A 35 1.39 5.44 0.75
CA ASN A 35 2.66 5.83 1.36
C ASN A 35 2.56 7.14 2.17
N PRO A 36 1.71 7.25 3.21
CA PRO A 36 1.73 8.42 4.07
C PRO A 36 3.01 8.42 4.92
N LEU A 37 3.44 9.63 5.25
CA LEU A 37 4.42 9.89 6.29
C LEU A 37 3.68 10.43 7.53
N PRO A 38 4.10 10.06 8.75
CA PRO A 38 5.11 9.04 9.08
C PRO A 38 4.67 7.60 8.75
N THR A 39 5.61 6.66 8.69
CA THR A 39 5.38 5.30 8.16
C THR A 39 4.39 4.46 8.98
N TRP A 40 4.13 4.81 10.23
CA TRP A 40 3.12 4.15 11.08
C TRP A 40 1.68 4.52 10.73
N ASN A 41 1.46 5.50 9.82
CA ASN A 41 0.14 5.82 9.28
C ASN A 41 -0.23 4.99 8.04
N ARG A 42 0.65 4.05 7.64
CA ARG A 42 0.40 3.17 6.50
C ARG A 42 -0.73 2.20 6.79
N ARG A 43 -1.42 1.78 5.73
CA ARG A 43 -2.64 0.98 5.81
C ARG A 43 -2.55 -0.27 4.98
N GLY A 44 -3.19 -1.32 5.46
CA GLY A 44 -3.37 -2.56 4.71
C GLY A 44 -4.55 -2.46 3.75
N PHE A 45 -4.77 -3.55 3.01
CA PHE A 45 -5.97 -3.80 2.22
C PHE A 45 -6.13 -5.29 1.96
N ILE A 46 -7.31 -5.69 1.53
CA ILE A 46 -7.56 -7.04 1.02
C ILE A 46 -7.92 -6.91 -0.45
N TYR A 47 -7.21 -7.68 -1.30
CA TYR A 47 -7.53 -7.75 -2.72
C TYR A 47 -7.60 -9.21 -3.15
N ARG A 48 -8.72 -9.58 -3.77
CA ARG A 48 -9.04 -10.95 -4.18
C ARG A 48 -8.79 -11.99 -3.06
N GLY A 49 -9.11 -11.66 -1.81
CA GLY A 49 -8.91 -12.56 -0.67
C GLY A 49 -7.49 -12.61 -0.09
N THR A 50 -6.50 -11.98 -0.74
CA THR A 50 -5.14 -11.84 -0.19
C THR A 50 -5.07 -10.63 0.74
N MET A 51 -4.63 -10.85 1.97
CA MET A 51 -4.38 -9.81 2.97
C MET A 51 -3.03 -9.13 2.73
N VAL A 52 -3.03 -7.83 2.45
CA VAL A 52 -1.83 -7.04 2.20
C VAL A 52 -1.55 -6.13 3.40
N LEU A 53 -0.44 -6.40 4.08
CA LEU A 53 -0.03 -5.67 5.28
C LEU A 53 0.85 -4.45 4.95
N PRO A 54 0.73 -3.34 5.71
CA PRO A 54 1.60 -2.18 5.56
C PRO A 54 2.98 -2.43 6.16
N ARG A 55 4.03 -2.28 5.35
CA ARG A 55 5.42 -2.29 5.86
C ARG A 55 5.83 -0.93 6.37
N GLN A 56 6.61 -0.87 7.44
CA GLN A 56 7.26 0.34 7.93
C GLN A 56 8.73 0.39 7.48
N TYR A 57 9.32 1.59 7.40
CA TYR A 57 10.75 1.72 7.10
C TYR A 57 11.57 1.76 8.37
N CYS A 58 12.61 0.93 8.39
CA CYS A 58 13.67 0.94 9.41
C CYS A 58 14.96 1.62 8.89
N ASP A 59 14.95 2.18 7.68
CA ASP A 59 16.10 2.82 7.00
C ASP A 59 17.33 1.91 6.79
N LEU A 60 17.14 0.59 6.90
CA LEU A 60 18.12 -0.40 6.50
C LEU A 60 17.83 -0.83 5.06
N TYR A 61 18.44 -0.11 4.10
CA TYR A 61 18.31 -0.43 2.68
C TYR A 61 19.25 -1.57 2.28
N THR A 62 19.08 -2.11 1.07
CA THR A 62 19.99 -3.11 0.49
C THR A 62 21.44 -2.64 0.43
N THR A 63 21.65 -1.34 0.27
CA THR A 63 22.95 -0.65 0.20
C THR A 63 23.52 -0.24 1.55
N THR A 64 22.73 -0.37 2.64
CA THR A 64 23.17 -0.02 3.98
C THR A 64 23.85 -1.22 4.62
N LEU A 65 25.17 -1.33 4.42
CA LEU A 65 25.97 -2.51 4.83
C LEU A 65 26.76 -2.28 6.11
N THR A 66 27.31 -1.09 6.29
CA THR A 66 28.09 -0.68 7.46
C THR A 66 27.42 0.50 8.17
N PHE A 67 27.84 0.78 9.40
CA PHE A 67 27.37 1.96 10.13
C PHE A 67 27.60 3.26 9.36
N ASP A 68 28.71 3.37 8.63
CA ASP A 68 29.04 4.55 7.83
C ASP A 68 28.12 4.72 6.61
N ASN A 69 27.50 3.63 6.14
CA ASN A 69 26.53 3.69 5.04
C ASN A 69 25.11 4.05 5.52
N PHE A 70 24.86 4.00 6.82
CA PHE A 70 23.60 4.49 7.37
C PHE A 70 23.56 6.02 7.22
N ASN A 71 22.42 6.57 6.80
CA ASN A 71 22.30 8.01 6.62
C ASN A 71 22.47 8.72 7.98
N GLY A 72 23.54 9.51 8.14
CA GLY A 72 23.93 10.11 9.42
C GLY A 72 24.81 9.21 10.31
N GLY A 73 25.28 8.08 9.79
CA GLY A 73 26.22 7.18 10.47
C GLY A 73 25.62 6.42 11.66
N LYS A 74 26.50 5.83 12.48
CA LYS A 74 26.10 5.11 13.70
C LYS A 74 25.26 5.96 14.65
N SER A 75 25.62 7.23 14.82
CA SER A 75 24.91 8.14 15.75
C SER A 75 23.43 8.30 15.36
N ALA A 76 23.14 8.47 14.06
CA ALA A 76 21.76 8.59 13.60
C ALA A 76 20.97 7.27 13.75
N LEU A 77 21.64 6.12 13.60
CA LEU A 77 21.03 4.83 13.88
C LEU A 77 20.72 4.67 15.38
N ASP A 78 21.66 5.04 16.25
CA ASP A 78 21.46 5.03 17.70
C ASP A 78 20.31 5.96 18.10
N ASP A 79 20.25 7.18 17.55
CA ASP A 79 19.14 8.11 17.81
C ASP A 79 17.80 7.54 17.34
N SER A 80 17.79 6.84 16.20
CA SER A 80 16.62 6.15 15.67
C SER A 80 16.08 5.09 16.63
N ILE A 81 16.99 4.33 17.26
CA ILE A 81 16.70 3.27 18.23
C ILE A 81 16.29 3.86 19.59
N TYR A 82 17.03 4.85 20.09
CA TYR A 82 16.88 5.35 21.45
C TYR A 82 15.99 6.59 21.53
N GLY A 83 14.75 6.46 21.05
CA GLY A 83 13.72 7.48 21.26
C GLY A 83 13.18 8.15 19.99
N ASN A 84 13.74 7.85 18.82
CA ASN A 84 13.28 8.44 17.56
C ASN A 84 12.53 7.46 16.65
N LYS A 85 12.92 7.31 15.38
CA LYS A 85 12.03 6.74 14.34
C LYS A 85 11.63 5.29 14.62
N ILE A 86 12.58 4.40 14.92
CA ILE A 86 12.29 2.98 15.16
C ILE A 86 11.53 2.84 16.47
N PHE A 87 11.93 3.53 17.53
CA PHE A 87 11.17 3.57 18.79
C PHE A 87 9.73 4.05 18.62
N LYS A 88 9.50 5.15 17.90
CA LYS A 88 8.16 5.68 17.61
C LYS A 88 7.34 4.68 16.79
N MET A 89 7.96 3.92 15.89
CA MET A 89 7.28 2.84 15.18
C MET A 89 6.77 1.78 16.15
N PHE A 90 7.54 1.37 17.17
CA PHE A 90 7.07 0.45 18.22
C PHE A 90 5.97 1.05 19.09
N LEU A 91 6.03 2.34 19.42
CA LEU A 91 5.01 3.00 20.23
C LEU A 91 3.67 3.19 19.51
N TYR A 92 3.69 3.54 18.22
CA TYR A 92 2.50 3.95 17.50
C TYR A 92 1.91 2.88 16.58
N THR A 93 2.59 1.74 16.41
CA THR A 93 2.15 0.68 15.49
C THR A 93 1.92 -0.63 16.23
N PRO A 94 0.67 -1.06 16.44
CA PRO A 94 0.37 -2.34 17.09
C PRO A 94 0.84 -3.57 16.30
N VAL A 95 0.91 -3.47 14.98
CA VAL A 95 1.37 -4.53 14.08
C VAL A 95 2.50 -3.99 13.22
N ILE A 96 3.72 -4.44 13.50
CA ILE A 96 4.94 -3.93 12.87
C ILE A 96 5.42 -4.93 11.83
N ILE A 97 5.51 -4.50 10.58
CA ILE A 97 6.15 -5.25 9.50
C ILE A 97 7.34 -4.44 9.00
N VAL A 98 8.53 -4.80 9.43
CA VAL A 98 9.78 -4.21 8.94
C VAL A 98 10.36 -5.00 7.78
N MET A 99 11.12 -4.33 6.93
CA MET A 99 11.89 -4.96 5.88
C MET A 99 13.38 -4.83 6.20
N THR A 100 14.08 -5.96 6.12
CA THR A 100 15.54 -6.06 6.08
C THR A 100 15.93 -6.96 4.92
N HIS A 101 17.19 -6.91 4.53
CA HIS A 101 17.78 -7.77 3.50
C HIS A 101 18.89 -8.64 4.09
N MET A 102 19.22 -9.73 3.40
CA MET A 102 20.29 -10.65 3.80
C MET A 102 21.61 -9.91 4.09
N SER A 103 21.91 -8.88 3.30
CA SER A 103 23.11 -8.05 3.47
C SER A 103 23.15 -7.26 4.79
N ASN A 104 22.01 -6.92 5.37
CA ASN A 104 21.95 -6.20 6.66
C ASN A 104 22.31 -7.11 7.86
N TYR A 105 22.39 -8.43 7.67
CA TYR A 105 22.86 -9.39 8.67
C TYR A 105 24.33 -9.80 8.43
N GLY A 106 24.98 -9.21 7.42
CA GLY A 106 26.37 -9.48 7.03
C GLY A 106 27.36 -8.66 7.86
N HIS A 107 28.03 -7.71 7.20
CA HIS A 107 29.16 -6.90 7.70
C HIS A 107 29.04 -6.44 9.17
N ASP A 108 28.45 -5.26 9.40
CA ASP A 108 28.29 -4.69 10.75
C ASP A 108 27.04 -5.22 11.45
N LYS A 109 26.34 -6.19 10.83
CA LYS A 109 25.13 -6.83 11.35
C LYS A 109 24.08 -5.82 11.79
N LEU A 110 23.87 -4.79 10.97
CA LEU A 110 23.01 -3.66 11.30
C LEU A 110 21.60 -4.07 11.71
N ALA A 111 21.03 -5.11 11.09
CA ALA A 111 19.72 -5.61 11.48
C ALA A 111 19.71 -6.19 12.91
N GLU A 112 20.70 -7.02 13.26
CA GLU A 112 20.85 -7.58 14.61
C GLU A 112 21.07 -6.44 15.62
N TYR A 113 22.02 -5.54 15.34
CA TYR A 113 22.31 -4.38 16.18
C TYR A 113 21.07 -3.53 16.43
N THR A 114 20.30 -3.24 15.38
CA THR A 114 19.12 -2.38 15.47
C THR A 114 18.04 -3.00 16.32
N PHE A 115 17.59 -4.21 15.98
CA PHE A 115 16.41 -4.80 16.62
C PHE A 115 16.71 -5.38 18.00
N GLU A 116 17.94 -5.83 18.29
CA GLU A 116 18.30 -6.22 19.66
C GLU A 116 18.30 -5.03 20.60
N ASN A 117 18.90 -3.90 20.20
CA ASN A 117 18.95 -2.71 21.04
C ASN A 117 17.57 -2.06 21.17
N GLU A 118 16.78 -2.04 20.10
CA GLU A 118 15.40 -1.56 20.12
C GLU A 118 14.53 -2.38 21.08
N ILE A 119 14.54 -3.71 20.98
CA ILE A 119 13.75 -4.58 21.85
C ILE A 119 14.18 -4.40 23.31
N LYS A 120 15.50 -4.32 23.59
CA LYS A 120 16.02 -4.04 24.95
C LYS A 120 15.52 -2.69 25.46
N PHE A 121 15.54 -1.66 24.63
CA PHE A 121 15.10 -0.32 25.00
C PHE A 121 13.60 -0.26 25.25
N VAL A 122 12.78 -0.78 24.34
CA VAL A 122 11.31 -0.83 24.48
C VAL A 122 10.92 -1.63 25.73
N THR A 123 11.52 -2.79 25.97
CA THR A 123 11.22 -3.63 27.15
C THR A 123 11.62 -2.92 28.44
N LYS A 124 12.70 -2.14 28.43
CA LYS A 124 13.17 -1.42 29.63
C LYS A 124 12.33 -0.20 29.97
N TRP A 125 11.84 0.53 28.95
CA TRP A 125 11.22 1.84 29.13
C TRP A 125 9.70 1.85 28.91
N THR A 126 9.12 0.73 28.52
CA THR A 126 7.68 0.59 28.26
C THR A 126 7.16 -0.72 28.84
N ASN A 127 5.84 -0.85 28.93
CA ASN A 127 5.17 -2.10 29.28
C ASN A 127 4.60 -2.82 28.04
N LEU A 128 5.17 -2.56 26.85
CA LEU A 128 4.72 -3.21 25.63
C LEU A 128 5.11 -4.69 25.64
N ASN A 129 4.13 -5.55 25.36
CA ASN A 129 4.38 -6.97 25.15
C ASN A 129 4.59 -7.24 23.66
N ILE A 130 5.78 -7.74 23.31
CA ILE A 130 6.20 -7.96 21.92
C ILE A 130 6.10 -9.45 21.62
N ALA A 131 5.39 -9.79 20.55
CA ALA A 131 5.30 -11.15 20.04
C ALA A 131 5.59 -11.17 18.53
N ALA A 132 6.16 -12.27 18.04
CA ALA A 132 6.40 -12.51 16.63
C ALA A 132 5.65 -13.78 16.17
N PRO A 133 4.30 -13.72 16.05
CA PRO A 133 3.52 -14.87 15.63
C PRO A 133 3.70 -15.13 14.12
N HIS A 134 3.10 -16.22 13.64
CA HIS A 134 3.21 -16.59 12.23
C HIS A 134 2.65 -15.48 11.32
N PRO A 135 3.22 -15.20 10.13
CA PRO A 135 2.80 -14.08 9.27
C PRO A 135 1.31 -14.03 8.93
N LEU A 136 0.67 -15.20 8.80
CA LEU A 136 -0.78 -15.29 8.56
C LEU A 136 -1.60 -14.84 9.78
N GLU A 137 -1.14 -15.16 10.98
CA GLU A 137 -1.78 -14.75 12.23
C GLU A 137 -1.66 -13.23 12.42
N ILE A 138 -0.47 -12.67 12.12
CA ILE A 138 -0.27 -11.21 12.07
C ILE A 138 -1.24 -10.55 11.11
N ALA A 139 -1.43 -11.13 9.91
CA ALA A 139 -2.35 -10.61 8.90
C ALA A 139 -3.80 -10.58 9.40
N ARG A 140 -4.27 -11.68 9.99
CA ARG A 140 -5.62 -11.75 10.57
C ARG A 140 -5.79 -10.73 11.67
N ARG A 141 -4.83 -10.66 12.60
CA ARG A 141 -4.87 -9.73 13.73
C ARG A 141 -4.89 -8.27 13.28
N TYR A 142 -4.18 -7.94 12.19
CA TYR A 142 -4.24 -6.60 11.61
C TYR A 142 -5.66 -6.22 11.20
N PHE A 143 -6.34 -7.05 10.41
CA PHE A 143 -7.68 -6.73 9.92
C PHE A 143 -8.77 -6.86 11.00
N GLU A 144 -8.52 -7.58 12.09
CA GLU A 144 -9.34 -7.52 13.31
C GLU A 144 -9.25 -6.14 13.99
N LEU A 145 -8.05 -5.56 14.07
CA LEU A 145 -7.81 -4.24 14.64
C LEU A 145 -8.29 -3.11 13.73
N TYR A 146 -8.18 -3.29 12.41
CA TYR A 146 -8.48 -2.29 11.40
C TYR A 146 -9.56 -2.76 10.41
N PRO A 147 -10.81 -3.01 10.85
CA PRO A 147 -11.87 -3.56 10.00
C PRO A 147 -12.30 -2.59 8.87
N LYS A 148 -11.94 -1.31 8.98
CA LYS A 148 -12.23 -0.28 7.96
C LYS A 148 -11.19 -0.22 6.85
N GLU A 149 -10.06 -0.91 6.98
CA GLU A 149 -8.95 -0.88 6.03
C GLU A 149 -8.98 -2.04 5.04
N VAL A 150 -10.14 -2.68 4.85
CA VAL A 150 -10.28 -3.82 3.93
C VAL A 150 -10.23 -3.37 2.48
N ASN A 151 -10.84 -2.22 2.15
CA ASN A 151 -11.00 -1.80 0.77
C ASN A 151 -9.76 -1.06 0.24
N PRO A 152 -9.23 -1.45 -0.93
CA PRO A 152 -8.06 -0.79 -1.47
C PRO A 152 -8.41 0.62 -2.00
N ILE A 153 -7.78 1.67 -1.48
CA ILE A 153 -7.67 3.01 -2.06
C ILE A 153 -6.83 3.00 -3.34
N TRP A 154 -7.44 3.27 -4.48
CA TRP A 154 -6.74 3.43 -5.75
C TRP A 154 -6.08 4.82 -5.83
N THR A 155 -4.74 4.88 -5.79
CA THR A 155 -3.99 6.13 -5.96
C THR A 155 -3.88 6.49 -7.43
N ASN A 156 -3.54 7.75 -7.71
CA ASN A 156 -3.29 8.22 -9.06
C ASN A 156 -2.19 7.37 -9.76
N PRO A 157 -2.53 6.55 -10.77
CA PRO A 157 -1.56 5.69 -11.44
C PRO A 157 -0.57 6.45 -12.33
N CYS A 158 -0.85 7.73 -12.59
CA CYS A 158 -0.04 8.62 -13.42
C CYS A 158 1.02 9.37 -12.64
N LYS A 159 0.96 9.32 -11.32
CA LYS A 159 2.02 9.86 -10.48
C LYS A 159 3.17 8.85 -10.50
N ILE A 160 4.24 9.19 -11.22
CA ILE A 160 5.50 8.43 -11.17
C ILE A 160 5.95 8.43 -9.70
N ASP A 161 6.14 7.23 -9.13
CA ASP A 161 6.72 7.14 -7.80
C ASP A 161 8.19 7.58 -7.85
N GLU A 162 8.73 8.06 -6.73
CA GLU A 162 10.13 8.51 -6.65
C GLU A 162 11.16 7.37 -6.92
N ARG A 163 10.69 6.12 -7.07
CA ARG A 163 11.50 4.92 -7.35
C ARG A 163 11.43 4.50 -8.82
N GLY A 164 10.75 5.28 -9.67
CA GLY A 164 10.59 4.97 -11.08
C GLY A 164 9.75 3.71 -11.35
N ASN A 165 8.96 3.25 -10.38
CA ASN A 165 8.04 2.14 -10.62
C ASN A 165 6.96 2.63 -11.60
N VAL A 166 7.02 2.09 -12.81
CA VAL A 166 5.99 2.29 -13.82
C VAL A 166 4.70 1.67 -13.27
N GLY A 167 3.59 2.40 -13.34
CA GLY A 167 2.26 1.84 -13.09
C GLY A 167 2.00 0.60 -13.96
N PRO A 168 0.87 -0.11 -13.76
CA PRO A 168 0.55 -1.26 -14.59
C PRO A 168 0.62 -0.84 -16.07
N GLN A 169 1.35 -1.59 -16.91
CA GLN A 169 1.59 -1.21 -18.32
C GLN A 169 0.29 -0.93 -19.10
N ASN A 170 -0.83 -1.46 -18.62
CA ASN A 170 -2.13 -1.36 -19.24
C ASN A 170 -2.92 -0.09 -18.84
N VAL A 171 -2.48 0.69 -17.85
CA VAL A 171 -3.19 1.88 -17.39
C VAL A 171 -2.72 3.11 -18.17
N SER A 172 -3.60 3.65 -19.03
CA SER A 172 -3.31 4.86 -19.78
C SER A 172 -3.89 6.08 -19.08
N CYS A 173 -3.01 7.01 -18.70
CA CYS A 173 -3.38 8.28 -18.07
C CYS A 173 -4.31 9.16 -18.91
N LEU A 174 -4.35 8.94 -20.22
CA LEU A 174 -5.22 9.67 -21.13
C LEU A 174 -6.66 9.15 -21.13
N LYS A 175 -6.90 7.93 -20.61
CA LYS A 175 -8.20 7.28 -20.62
C LYS A 175 -9.07 7.58 -19.39
N PHE A 176 -8.50 8.16 -18.32
CA PHE A 176 -9.29 8.52 -17.16
C PHE A 176 -10.18 9.75 -17.43
N PRO A 177 -11.38 9.78 -16.84
CA PRO A 177 -12.29 10.91 -17.02
C PRO A 177 -11.68 12.19 -16.45
N LYS A 178 -11.75 13.27 -17.25
CA LYS A 178 -11.37 14.63 -16.83
C LYS A 178 -12.52 15.37 -16.15
N LEU A 179 -13.74 14.88 -16.31
CA LEU A 179 -14.97 15.40 -15.74
C LEU A 179 -15.76 14.24 -15.15
N ILE A 180 -16.27 14.41 -13.93
CA ILE A 180 -17.16 13.45 -13.28
C ILE A 180 -18.42 14.20 -12.87
N ILE A 181 -19.58 13.73 -13.33
CA ILE A 181 -20.88 14.22 -12.90
C ILE A 181 -21.32 13.38 -11.70
N VAL A 182 -21.49 14.02 -10.54
CA VAL A 182 -21.94 13.36 -9.31
C VAL A 182 -23.17 14.08 -8.81
N GLY A 183 -24.21 13.33 -8.46
CA GLY A 183 -25.43 13.88 -7.91
C GLY A 183 -26.42 12.78 -7.51
N PRO A 184 -27.45 13.12 -6.73
CA PRO A 184 -28.52 12.18 -6.43
C PRO A 184 -29.37 11.91 -7.68
N HIS A 185 -30.05 10.76 -7.69
CA HIS A 185 -30.94 10.41 -8.80
C HIS A 185 -32.01 11.48 -9.05
N LYS A 186 -32.46 11.58 -10.30
CA LYS A 186 -33.54 12.47 -10.76
C LYS A 186 -33.22 13.98 -10.66
N THR A 187 -31.94 14.36 -10.75
CA THR A 187 -31.49 15.75 -10.81
C THR A 187 -31.18 16.27 -12.22
N GLY A 188 -31.49 15.47 -13.25
CA GLY A 188 -31.21 15.83 -14.65
C GLY A 188 -29.77 15.59 -15.08
N SER A 189 -29.02 14.69 -14.40
CA SER A 189 -27.66 14.30 -14.78
C SER A 189 -27.58 13.76 -16.21
N THR A 190 -28.56 12.97 -16.65
CA THR A 190 -28.68 12.47 -18.04
C THR A 190 -28.81 13.62 -19.04
N ALA A 191 -29.72 14.56 -18.80
CA ALA A 191 -29.87 15.72 -19.68
C ALA A 191 -28.58 16.56 -19.74
N LEU A 192 -27.91 16.76 -18.60
CA LEU A 192 -26.60 17.43 -18.57
C LEU A 192 -25.55 16.69 -19.39
N GLN A 193 -25.50 15.36 -19.29
CA GLN A 193 -24.59 14.52 -20.07
C GLN A 193 -24.87 14.64 -21.58
N GLU A 194 -26.13 14.58 -22.00
CA GLU A 194 -26.54 14.78 -23.40
C GLU A 194 -26.14 16.17 -23.92
N PHE A 195 -26.32 17.24 -23.14
CA PHE A 195 -25.89 18.58 -23.53
C PHE A 195 -24.38 18.70 -23.69
N LEU A 196 -23.60 18.02 -22.83
CA LEU A 196 -22.14 18.03 -22.93
C LEU A 196 -21.63 17.25 -24.15
N GLN A 197 -22.31 16.18 -24.55
CA GLN A 197 -21.98 15.40 -25.75
C GLN A 197 -22.11 16.19 -27.06
N VAL A 198 -22.87 17.29 -27.08
CA VAL A 198 -22.94 18.20 -28.24
C VAL A 198 -21.58 18.87 -28.52
N HIS A 199 -20.72 19.01 -27.49
CA HIS A 199 -19.42 19.64 -27.67
C HIS A 199 -18.41 18.65 -28.29
N PRO A 200 -17.78 18.97 -29.43
CA PRO A 200 -16.99 18.02 -30.23
C PRO A 200 -15.71 17.50 -29.54
N MET A 201 -15.26 18.18 -28.48
CA MET A 201 -14.09 17.76 -27.69
C MET A 201 -14.44 16.93 -26.45
N LEU A 202 -15.72 16.74 -26.15
CA LEU A 202 -16.16 15.96 -24.99
C LEU A 202 -16.64 14.60 -25.48
N VAL A 203 -16.05 13.55 -24.91
CA VAL A 203 -16.44 12.15 -25.16
C VAL A 203 -16.98 11.60 -23.84
N SER A 204 -18.18 11.06 -23.87
CA SER A 204 -18.80 10.43 -22.69
C SER A 204 -18.33 8.99 -22.50
N THR A 205 -18.77 8.40 -21.40
CA THR A 205 -18.60 6.97 -21.10
C THR A 205 -19.28 6.09 -22.15
N ILE A 206 -18.75 4.86 -22.30
CA ILE A 206 -19.36 3.82 -23.13
C ILE A 206 -20.59 3.28 -22.39
N TYR A 207 -21.66 3.00 -23.13
CA TYR A 207 -22.89 2.42 -22.58
C TYR A 207 -22.63 1.06 -21.93
N ASP A 208 -23.04 0.91 -20.67
CA ASP A 208 -23.01 -0.34 -19.92
C ASP A 208 -24.40 -1.01 -19.98
N PRO A 209 -24.50 -2.31 -20.28
CA PRO A 209 -25.80 -2.99 -20.42
C PRO A 209 -26.59 -3.10 -19.11
N ILE A 210 -25.94 -2.94 -17.95
CA ILE A 210 -26.55 -3.03 -16.61
C ILE A 210 -26.86 -1.62 -16.09
N TYR A 211 -25.92 -0.70 -16.23
CA TYR A 211 -26.01 0.65 -15.63
C TYR A 211 -26.32 1.76 -16.64
N SER A 212 -26.54 1.40 -17.90
CA SER A 212 -26.81 2.32 -19.01
C SER A 212 -25.70 3.36 -19.18
N GLU A 213 -25.92 4.60 -18.78
CA GLU A 213 -24.96 5.70 -18.92
C GLU A 213 -24.05 5.85 -17.69
N GLU A 214 -24.44 5.24 -16.55
CA GLU A 214 -23.71 5.33 -15.30
C GLU A 214 -22.60 4.28 -15.20
N VAL A 215 -21.44 4.64 -14.66
CA VAL A 215 -20.34 3.68 -14.43
C VAL A 215 -20.38 3.08 -13.02
N GLN A 216 -20.97 3.82 -12.06
CA GLN A 216 -21.09 3.44 -10.65
C GLN A 216 -19.80 2.90 -9.99
N PHE A 217 -18.61 3.33 -10.44
CA PHE A 217 -17.34 2.78 -9.93
C PHE A 217 -17.13 3.04 -8.44
N PHE A 218 -17.32 4.28 -7.97
CA PHE A 218 -17.01 4.68 -6.59
C PHE A 218 -18.11 4.33 -5.58
N CYS A 219 -19.30 3.93 -6.03
CA CYS A 219 -20.46 3.70 -5.18
C CYS A 219 -20.95 2.24 -5.18
N SER A 220 -20.36 1.36 -5.98
CA SER A 220 -20.77 -0.04 -6.11
C SER A 220 -19.60 -1.01 -5.91
N HIS A 221 -19.90 -2.32 -6.06
CA HIS A 221 -18.88 -3.37 -6.04
C HIS A 221 -17.86 -3.24 -7.19
N ASN A 222 -18.18 -2.46 -8.25
CA ASN A 222 -17.29 -2.22 -9.37
C ASN A 222 -15.94 -1.62 -8.94
N TYR A 223 -15.90 -0.91 -7.81
CA TYR A 223 -14.68 -0.40 -7.19
C TYR A 223 -13.58 -1.46 -7.03
N HIS A 224 -13.97 -2.71 -6.77
CA HIS A 224 -13.04 -3.82 -6.53
C HIS A 224 -12.45 -4.41 -7.82
N TYR A 225 -13.04 -4.12 -8.99
CA TYR A 225 -12.45 -4.50 -10.28
C TYR A 225 -11.20 -3.68 -10.63
N GLY A 226 -11.00 -2.54 -9.94
CA GLY A 226 -9.79 -1.74 -10.02
C GLY A 226 -9.72 -0.81 -11.23
N LEU A 227 -8.59 -0.11 -11.33
CA LEU A 227 -8.42 0.97 -12.31
C LEU A 227 -8.42 0.50 -13.76
N ASP A 228 -8.00 -0.74 -14.03
CA ASP A 228 -8.06 -1.32 -15.38
C ASP A 228 -9.50 -1.47 -15.88
N TRP A 229 -10.45 -1.73 -14.98
CA TRP A 229 -11.88 -1.76 -15.30
C TRP A 229 -12.43 -0.34 -15.49
N TYR A 230 -12.00 0.61 -14.65
CA TYR A 230 -12.52 1.99 -14.67
C TYR A 230 -12.10 2.82 -15.90
N GLN A 231 -10.96 2.50 -16.51
CA GLN A 231 -10.46 3.22 -17.70
C GLN A 231 -11.03 2.71 -19.05
N LYS A 232 -11.94 1.72 -19.01
CA LYS A 232 -12.60 1.18 -20.20
C LYS A 232 -13.63 2.16 -20.72
#